data_AF-A0A2E0XNY2-F1
#
_entry.id   AF-A0A2E0XNY2-F1
#
_cell.length_a   1.000
_cell.length_b   1.000
_cell.length_c   1.000
_cell.angle_alpha   90.00
_cell.angle_beta   90.00
_cell.angle_gamma   90.00
#
_symmetry.space_group_name_H-M   'P 1'
#
loop_
_entity.id
_entity.type
_entity.pdbx_description
1 polymer ?
#
loop_
_entity_poly.entity_id
_entity_poly.type
_entity_poly.pdbx_seq_one_letter_code
_entity_poly.pdbx_strand_id
1 'polypeptide(L)'
;MEHLVVASSDRNSENGTLVKNEYQKSNPSESFNGGGGLSSSAENYGKFLACTLNKGTFNGIKILEDSTFDLLNSPQLHEFKQTHRYIPDKNIETKPRGDKDSFFDNYDNGTLAWAYEGNSVVRLKGIAYWAGFF
;
A
#
# COMPACT_ATOMS: atom_id res chain seq x y z
N MET A 1 -18.57 -8.88 -8.22
CA MET A 1 -17.60 -7.76 -8.21
C MET A 1 -17.59 -6.97 -9.51
N GLU A 2 -17.79 -7.58 -10.68
CA GLU A 2 -17.62 -6.88 -11.97
C GLU A 2 -18.43 -5.58 -12.12
N HIS A 3 -19.66 -5.51 -11.59
CA HIS A 3 -20.48 -4.30 -11.62
C HIS A 3 -19.94 -3.15 -10.73
N LEU A 4 -18.92 -3.40 -9.90
CA LEU A 4 -18.24 -2.42 -9.06
C LEU A 4 -16.88 -2.00 -9.62
N VAL A 5 -16.37 -2.68 -10.66
CA VAL A 5 -15.06 -2.36 -11.24
C VAL A 5 -15.23 -1.24 -12.26
N VAL A 6 -14.44 -0.18 -12.10
CA VAL A 6 -14.38 0.94 -13.04
C VAL A 6 -13.07 0.89 -13.81
N ALA A 7 -13.07 1.45 -15.02
CA ALA A 7 -11.83 1.63 -15.77
C ALA A 7 -10.86 2.56 -15.03
N SER A 8 -9.56 2.34 -15.22
CA SER A 8 -8.52 3.26 -14.77
C SER A 8 -8.61 4.59 -15.51
N SER A 9 -7.85 5.58 -15.05
CA SER A 9 -7.72 6.86 -15.73
C SER A 9 -6.28 7.33 -15.63
N ASP A 10 -5.76 7.84 -16.75
CA ASP A 10 -4.43 8.42 -16.81
C ASP A 10 -4.53 9.94 -16.69
N ARG A 11 -3.54 10.55 -16.04
CA ARG A 11 -3.44 12.01 -15.99
C ARG A 11 -2.67 12.51 -17.21
N ASN A 12 -3.31 13.34 -18.02
CA ASN A 12 -2.65 14.06 -19.10
C ASN A 12 -1.54 14.94 -18.51
N SER A 13 -0.31 14.76 -18.97
CA SER A 13 0.86 15.42 -18.39
C SER A 13 1.03 16.90 -18.74
N GLU A 14 0.33 17.39 -19.76
CA GLU A 14 0.43 18.77 -20.21
C GLU A 14 -0.59 19.68 -19.53
N ASN A 15 -1.81 19.19 -19.35
CA ASN A 15 -2.93 19.98 -18.82
C ASN A 15 -3.53 19.42 -17.51
N GLY A 16 -3.03 18.29 -17.02
CA GLY A 16 -3.44 17.69 -15.76
C GLY A 16 -4.82 17.04 -15.76
N THR A 17 -5.54 16.98 -16.88
CA THR A 17 -6.88 16.37 -16.94
C THR A 17 -6.80 14.85 -16.80
N LEU A 18 -7.86 14.24 -16.25
CA LEU A 18 -7.99 12.78 -16.19
C LEU A 18 -8.63 12.27 -17.48
N VAL A 19 -7.94 11.38 -18.17
CA VAL A 19 -8.42 10.68 -19.37
C VAL A 19 -8.82 9.28 -18.94
N LYS A 20 -10.10 8.94 -19.08
CA LYS A 20 -10.62 7.64 -18.69
C LYS A 20 -10.25 6.59 -19.73
N ASN A 21 -9.69 5.47 -19.27
CA ASN A 21 -9.40 4.32 -20.13
C ASN A 21 -10.67 3.52 -20.41
N GLU A 22 -10.66 2.72 -21.47
CA GLU A 22 -11.73 1.76 -21.69
C GLU A 22 -11.65 0.63 -20.66
N TYR A 23 -12.80 0.26 -20.10
CA TYR A 23 -12.83 -0.87 -19.18
C TYR A 23 -12.58 -2.16 -19.95
N GLN A 24 -11.55 -2.89 -19.54
CA GLN A 24 -11.31 -4.24 -20.01
C GLN A 24 -11.49 -5.22 -18.87
N LYS A 25 -12.40 -6.19 -19.06
CA LYS A 25 -12.60 -7.26 -18.11
C LYS A 25 -11.38 -8.16 -18.08
N SER A 26 -10.82 -8.38 -16.90
CA SER A 26 -9.71 -9.33 -16.72
C SER A 26 -10.18 -10.76 -16.97
N ASN A 27 -9.39 -11.52 -17.72
CA ASN A 27 -9.58 -12.96 -17.86
C ASN A 27 -9.06 -13.68 -16.60
N PRO A 28 -9.61 -14.87 -16.26
CA PRO A 28 -9.01 -15.73 -15.24
C PRO A 28 -7.53 -15.95 -15.55
N SER A 29 -6.67 -15.76 -14.55
CA SER A 29 -5.23 -16.00 -14.68
C SER A 29 -4.88 -17.39 -14.20
N GLU A 30 -4.07 -18.11 -14.97
CA GLU A 30 -3.39 -19.34 -14.54
C GLU A 30 -2.00 -19.05 -13.93
N SER A 31 -1.55 -17.79 -14.00
CA SER A 31 -0.30 -17.32 -13.43
C SER A 31 -0.59 -16.50 -12.17
N PHE A 32 -0.03 -16.93 -11.04
CA PHE A 32 -0.26 -16.31 -9.72
C PHE A 32 0.90 -15.39 -9.34
N ASN A 33 0.59 -14.14 -9.01
CA ASN A 33 1.57 -13.14 -8.57
C ASN A 33 1.14 -12.53 -7.23
N GLY A 34 1.94 -12.76 -6.18
CA GLY A 34 1.67 -12.26 -4.83
C GLY A 34 2.04 -10.78 -4.60
N GLY A 35 2.86 -10.18 -5.47
CA GLY A 35 3.28 -8.78 -5.35
C GLY A 35 2.25 -7.78 -5.88
N GLY A 36 1.49 -8.17 -6.90
CA GLY A 36 0.53 -7.26 -7.55
C GLY A 36 -0.64 -7.90 -8.30
N GLY A 37 -0.77 -9.23 -8.27
CA GLY A 37 -1.82 -9.94 -9.02
C GLY A 37 -3.18 -10.03 -8.30
N LEU A 38 -3.31 -9.45 -7.10
CA LEU A 38 -4.51 -9.59 -6.29
C LEU A 38 -5.59 -8.57 -6.71
N SER A 39 -6.76 -9.10 -7.10
CA SER A 39 -7.98 -8.32 -7.31
C SER A 39 -8.98 -8.60 -6.19
N SER A 40 -9.53 -7.56 -5.57
CA SER A 40 -10.48 -7.68 -4.46
C SER A 40 -11.48 -6.53 -4.44
N SER A 41 -12.57 -6.67 -3.69
CA SER A 41 -13.50 -5.56 -3.44
C SER A 41 -13.01 -4.72 -2.27
N ALA A 42 -13.46 -3.47 -2.20
CA ALA A 42 -13.22 -2.61 -1.03
C ALA A 42 -13.70 -3.27 0.28
N GLU A 43 -14.84 -3.96 0.24
CA GLU A 43 -15.37 -4.69 1.40
C GLU A 43 -14.42 -5.81 1.85
N ASN A 44 -13.94 -6.63 0.93
CA ASN A 44 -13.04 -7.75 1.26
C ASN A 44 -11.68 -7.24 1.74
N TYR A 45 -11.15 -6.17 1.14
CA TYR A 45 -9.93 -5.52 1.63
C TYR A 45 -10.15 -4.90 3.02
N GLY A 46 -11.33 -4.33 3.29
CA GLY A 46 -11.71 -3.84 4.61
C GLY A 46 -11.73 -4.93 5.68
N LYS A 47 -12.17 -6.16 5.35
CA LYS A 47 -12.10 -7.31 6.27
C LYS A 47 -10.64 -7.70 6.57
N PHE A 48 -9.77 -7.68 5.56
CA PHE A 48 -8.34 -7.88 5.75
C PHE A 48 -7.75 -6.82 6.69
N LEU A 49 -8.04 -5.54 6.47
CA LEU A 49 -7.59 -4.45 7.35
C LEU A 49 -8.12 -4.62 8.78
N ALA A 50 -9.39 -4.96 8.96
CA ALA A 50 -9.98 -5.22 10.28
C ALA A 50 -9.30 -6.42 10.98
N CYS A 51 -8.97 -7.48 10.24
CA CYS A 51 -8.19 -8.61 10.77
C CYS A 51 -6.82 -8.15 11.27
N THR A 52 -6.09 -7.39 10.44
CA THR A 52 -4.77 -6.85 10.76
C THR A 52 -4.81 -5.91 11.98
N LEU A 53 -5.81 -5.01 12.07
CA LEU A 53 -5.98 -4.14 13.24
C LEU A 53 -6.21 -4.92 14.54
N ASN A 54 -6.81 -6.11 14.44
CA ASN A 54 -7.04 -7.03 15.56
C ASN A 54 -5.95 -8.12 15.63
N LYS A 55 -4.72 -7.78 15.26
CA LYS A 55 -3.53 -8.66 15.32
C LYS A 55 -3.70 -10.02 14.63
N GLY A 56 -4.48 -10.07 13.56
CA GLY A 56 -4.74 -11.30 12.81
C GLY A 56 -5.97 -12.09 13.26
N THR A 57 -6.86 -11.49 14.07
CA THR A 57 -8.14 -12.09 14.44
C THR A 57 -9.29 -11.37 13.73
N PHE A 58 -10.20 -12.12 13.10
CA PHE A 58 -11.40 -11.56 12.49
C PHE A 58 -12.63 -12.39 12.88
N ASN A 59 -13.69 -11.74 13.37
CA ASN A 59 -14.91 -12.39 13.86
C ASN A 59 -14.65 -13.55 14.86
N GLY A 60 -13.70 -13.36 15.79
CA GLY A 60 -13.33 -14.36 16.79
C GLY A 60 -12.49 -15.52 16.26
N ILE A 61 -12.17 -15.56 14.97
CA ILE A 61 -11.29 -16.55 14.37
C ILE A 61 -9.88 -15.97 14.27
N LYS A 62 -8.91 -16.64 14.89
CA LYS A 62 -7.50 -16.30 14.78
C LYS A 62 -6.95 -16.88 13.47
N ILE A 63 -6.49 -15.98 12.58
CA ILE A 63 -5.87 -16.30 11.29
C ILE A 63 -4.35 -16.24 11.41
N LEU A 64 -3.83 -15.30 12.20
CA LEU A 64 -2.40 -15.13 12.47
C LEU A 64 -2.17 -15.11 13.99
N GLU A 65 -1.09 -15.74 14.45
CA GLU A 65 -0.67 -15.59 15.84
C GLU A 65 -0.14 -14.18 16.11
N ASP A 66 -0.44 -13.67 17.31
CA ASP A 66 0.01 -12.34 17.76
C ASP A 66 1.53 -12.17 17.62
N SER A 67 2.32 -13.20 17.93
CA SER A 67 3.78 -13.17 17.76
C SER A 67 4.21 -13.01 16.30
N THR A 68 3.48 -13.65 15.38
CA THR A 68 3.75 -13.53 13.95
C THR A 68 3.30 -12.17 13.44
N PHE A 69 2.17 -11.65 13.93
CA PHE A 69 1.75 -10.29 13.65
C PHE A 69 2.80 -9.27 14.10
N ASP A 70 3.27 -9.39 15.33
CA ASP A 70 4.27 -8.48 15.89
C ASP A 70 5.59 -8.54 15.10
N LEU A 71 6.03 -9.74 14.70
CA LEU A 71 7.19 -9.90 13.81
C LEU A 71 6.99 -9.21 12.46
N LEU A 72 5.85 -9.45 11.79
CA LEU A 72 5.53 -8.86 10.50
C LEU A 72 5.52 -7.33 10.52
N ASN A 73 5.20 -6.73 11.67
CA ASN A 73 5.07 -5.28 11.87
C ASN A 73 6.29 -4.63 12.53
N SER A 74 7.33 -5.39 12.84
CA SER A 74 8.53 -4.85 13.47
C SER A 74 9.51 -4.26 12.43
N PRO A 75 10.20 -3.15 12.75
CA PRO A 75 11.24 -2.61 11.86
C PRO A 75 12.36 -3.63 11.60
N GLN A 76 12.71 -3.86 10.34
CA GLN A 76 13.70 -4.85 9.91
C GLN A 76 15.04 -4.25 9.49
N LEU A 77 15.10 -2.94 9.22
CA LEU A 77 16.34 -2.27 8.81
C LEU A 77 16.96 -1.57 10.01
N HIS A 78 18.10 -2.07 10.48
CA HIS A 78 18.80 -1.55 11.66
C HIS A 78 20.06 -0.73 11.31
N GLU A 79 20.79 -1.16 10.28
CA GLU A 79 22.07 -0.56 9.90
C GLU A 79 21.92 0.53 8.83
N PHE A 80 20.82 0.51 8.08
CA PHE A 80 20.56 1.45 7.00
C PHE A 80 19.08 1.82 6.92
N LYS A 81 18.80 2.91 6.20
CA LYS A 81 17.45 3.41 5.93
C LYS A 81 17.11 3.24 4.45
N GLN A 82 15.82 3.17 4.15
CA GLN A 82 15.38 3.25 2.76
C GLN A 82 15.80 4.59 2.17
N THR A 83 16.31 4.56 0.95
CA THR A 83 16.64 5.77 0.20
C THR A 83 15.72 5.84 -1.01
N HIS A 84 14.69 6.65 -0.90
CA HIS A 84 13.82 7.06 -1.99
C HIS A 84 14.57 8.06 -2.86
N ARG A 85 14.95 7.60 -4.05
CA ARG A 85 15.53 8.45 -5.09
C ARG A 85 14.39 9.09 -5.86
N TYR A 86 14.55 10.37 -6.21
CA TYR A 86 13.64 11.00 -7.15
C TYR A 86 13.69 10.24 -8.47
N ILE A 87 12.55 9.68 -8.86
CA ILE A 87 12.33 9.14 -10.19
C ILE A 87 11.45 10.17 -10.90
N PRO A 88 11.86 10.72 -12.06
CA PRO A 88 11.04 11.61 -12.86
C PRO A 88 9.91 10.83 -13.57
N ASP A 89 9.15 10.05 -12.80
CA ASP A 89 7.94 9.37 -13.25
C ASP A 89 6.73 10.23 -12.86
N LYS A 90 5.75 10.30 -13.77
CA LYS A 90 4.60 11.21 -13.70
C LYS A 90 3.57 10.78 -12.65
N ASN A 91 3.70 9.58 -12.11
CA ASN A 91 2.65 8.95 -11.30
C ASN A 91 2.98 8.78 -9.81
N ILE A 92 4.19 9.11 -9.35
CA ILE A 92 4.58 8.99 -7.93
C ILE A 92 5.03 10.36 -7.40
N GLU A 93 4.16 11.02 -6.63
CA GLU A 93 4.51 12.26 -5.92
C GLU A 93 5.47 11.94 -4.77
N THR A 94 6.77 12.11 -5.01
CA THR A 94 7.85 11.94 -4.00
C THR A 94 8.24 13.25 -3.34
N LYS A 95 7.51 14.34 -3.60
CA LYS A 95 7.84 15.66 -3.04
C LYS A 95 7.40 15.71 -1.56
N PRO A 96 8.26 16.20 -0.65
CA PRO A 96 7.90 16.43 0.75
C PRO A 96 6.85 17.53 0.84
N ARG A 97 5.72 17.23 1.49
CA ARG A 97 4.70 18.22 1.82
C ARG A 97 5.09 18.93 3.12
N GLY A 98 5.91 19.97 3.01
CA GLY A 98 6.19 20.94 4.09
C GLY A 98 7.09 20.48 5.23
N ASP A 99 6.95 19.24 5.71
CA ASP A 99 7.64 18.77 6.92
C ASP A 99 7.74 17.24 7.03
N LYS A 100 8.06 16.59 5.90
CA LYS A 100 8.33 15.13 5.74
C LYS A 100 7.10 14.25 5.51
N ASP A 101 5.91 14.82 5.35
CA ASP A 101 4.69 14.08 4.98
C ASP A 101 4.63 13.66 3.49
N SER A 102 5.70 13.06 2.98
CA SER A 102 5.63 12.27 1.75
C SER A 102 5.01 10.91 2.06
N PHE A 103 4.39 10.29 1.05
CA PHE A 103 3.93 8.91 1.19
C PHE A 103 5.10 7.94 1.41
N PHE A 104 6.26 8.23 0.80
CA PHE A 104 7.51 7.52 1.04
C PHE A 104 8.63 8.54 1.30
N ASP A 105 9.45 8.32 2.34
CA ASP A 105 10.59 9.18 2.64
C ASP A 105 11.86 8.39 3.07
N ASN A 106 12.97 9.09 3.31
CA ASN A 106 14.25 8.45 3.64
C ASN A 106 14.42 8.10 5.13
N TYR A 107 13.40 8.33 5.94
CA TYR A 107 13.44 8.16 7.39
C TYR A 107 12.62 6.96 7.86
N ASP A 108 11.64 6.55 7.06
CA ASP A 108 10.86 5.34 7.25
C ASP A 108 11.70 4.07 7.27
N ASN A 109 11.09 2.99 7.79
CA ASN A 109 11.69 1.66 7.86
C ASN A 109 10.89 0.66 7.01
N GLY A 110 11.50 -0.47 6.67
CA GLY A 110 10.80 -1.62 6.12
C GLY A 110 10.42 -2.60 7.23
N THR A 111 9.21 -3.15 7.16
CA THR A 111 8.83 -4.34 7.92
C THR A 111 8.83 -5.56 6.99
N LEU A 112 8.42 -6.73 7.47
CA LEU A 112 8.27 -7.90 6.58
C LEU A 112 7.00 -7.84 5.71
N ALA A 113 6.08 -6.91 5.99
CA ALA A 113 4.79 -6.84 5.31
C ALA A 113 4.53 -5.51 4.58
N TRP A 114 5.05 -4.40 5.11
CA TRP A 114 4.76 -3.03 4.62
C TRP A 114 5.80 -2.02 5.11
N ALA A 115 5.65 -0.76 4.69
CA ALA A 115 6.45 0.34 5.23
C ALA A 115 6.05 0.66 6.68
N TYR A 116 7.01 1.18 7.44
CA TYR A 116 6.89 1.58 8.83
C TYR A 116 7.19 3.08 8.97
N GLU A 117 6.19 3.81 9.45
CA GLU A 117 6.26 5.25 9.69
C GLU A 117 7.29 5.60 10.79
N GLY A 118 8.31 6.38 10.44
CA GLY A 118 9.42 6.71 11.31
C GLY A 118 9.38 8.10 11.94
N ASN A 119 8.74 9.09 11.30
CA ASN A 119 9.05 10.50 11.55
C ASN A 119 7.96 11.52 11.17
N SER A 120 6.78 11.10 10.69
CA SER A 120 5.70 12.00 10.28
C SER A 120 5.19 12.86 11.45
N VAL A 121 4.73 14.07 11.11
CA VAL A 121 4.11 14.99 12.06
C VAL A 121 2.61 14.75 12.22
N VAL A 122 1.97 14.10 11.25
CA VAL A 122 0.53 13.80 11.27
C VAL A 122 0.22 12.32 11.56
N ARG A 123 1.10 11.39 11.16
CA ARG A 123 0.92 9.96 11.43
C ARG A 123 1.71 9.54 12.67
N LEU A 124 1.13 8.64 13.46
CA LEU A 124 1.84 8.08 14.62
C LEU A 124 3.02 7.23 14.14
N LYS A 125 4.14 7.33 14.85
CA LYS A 125 5.30 6.47 14.64
C LYS A 125 4.90 4.99 14.79
N GLY A 126 5.35 4.18 13.83
CA GLY A 126 5.08 2.75 13.75
C GLY A 126 3.75 2.37 13.12
N ILE A 127 3.02 3.33 12.55
CA ILE A 127 1.92 3.03 11.64
C ILE A 127 2.45 2.32 10.40
N ALA A 128 1.77 1.23 10.06
CA ALA A 128 1.95 0.45 8.85
C ALA A 128 1.27 1.13 7.65
N TYR A 129 1.94 1.22 6.51
CA TYR A 129 1.31 1.68 5.27
C TYR A 129 1.91 1.03 4.02
N TRP A 130 1.09 0.88 2.98
CA TRP A 130 1.51 0.45 1.65
C TRP A 130 0.45 0.85 0.62
N ALA A 131 0.80 0.78 -0.66
CA ALA A 131 -0.14 0.94 -1.76
C ALA A 131 0.23 -0.01 -2.91
N GLY A 132 -0.78 -0.49 -3.62
CA GLY A 132 -0.62 -1.15 -4.91
C GLY A 132 -0.99 -0.17 -6.03
N PHE A 133 -0.22 -0.17 -7.11
CA PHE A 133 -0.53 0.56 -8.33
C PHE A 133 -0.36 -0.41 -9.50
N PHE A 134 -1.42 -0.60 -10.30
CA PHE A 134 -1.44 -1.48 -11.47
C PHE A 134 -2.20 -0.79 -12.60
#